data_AF-A0A3M1C6A3-F1
#
_entry.id   AF-A0A3M1C6A3-F1
#
_cell.length_a   1.000
_cell.length_b   1.000
_cell.length_c   1.000
_cell.angle_alpha   90.00
_cell.angle_beta   90.00
_cell.angle_gamma   90.00
#
_symmetry.space_group_name_H-M   'P 1'
#
loop_
_entity.id
_entity.type
_entity.pdbx_description
1 polymer ?
#
loop_
_entity_poly.entity_id
_entity_poly.type
_entity_poly.pdbx_seq_one_letter_code
_entity_poly.pdbx_strand_id
1 'polypeptide(L)'
;MIESPFSQILLVKTPSLANIDATLVTSWEKAKSLLKQKPFKVIVAPIETTKEALSFFHDLQRQPFLTQKILIEKGQVASKDILACSQLQTFLTILSNPSPEEIEKHILLSLRKYDLITQKDAALDVLQQQIQKMKYSIRDTKHQIMQKEKKLKNSIKRLESSFQSTENLQEIFLDIHSAQSIGELESLLFNSLKKHIDLSWSRLFFGPATSVEEHLHHNKDFHVIQLPMTNTFPLKEGRLVFAKKEPFKKRETDFLSQVEEVVSLVFDHLSKIERLENLKQQWEATFDSITVPLCLTNPDFSIIKANLSFSKLIQQPIKEVPGKNCFTLCQLPIPKSIPPKPYKVQRSINNGLPQTFEVSIQKIEDPHQDFLLIFLNDITEQIHMEEKILESAKMVEVGTISSSIAHELNNPLAGMLSFAQLIKMSPTKNKAFKEDIQQIEKAILRCKDIIENLLEFSRPSNESQPQKFDLIESLKKAVKIMELQ
;
A
#
# COMPACT_ATOMS: atom_id res chain seq x y z
N MET A 1 -98.25 0.79 -43.20
CA MET A 1 -99.16 1.94 -43.41
C MET A 1 -98.46 2.95 -44.29
N ILE A 2 -98.70 2.90 -45.60
CA ILE A 2 -98.24 3.91 -46.56
C ILE A 2 -99.40 4.11 -47.53
N GLU A 3 -100.32 5.02 -47.19
CA GLU A 3 -101.30 5.51 -48.17
C GLU A 3 -100.57 6.45 -49.13
N SER A 4 -100.46 6.01 -50.39
CA SER A 4 -99.84 6.70 -51.54
C SER A 4 -98.38 7.19 -51.35
N PRO A 5 -97.36 6.35 -51.61
CA PRO A 5 -95.94 6.74 -51.56
C PRO A 5 -95.48 7.67 -52.70
N PHE A 6 -96.37 8.09 -53.60
CA PHE A 6 -96.01 8.60 -54.93
C PHE A 6 -96.09 10.12 -55.10
N SER A 7 -96.31 10.87 -54.02
CA SER A 7 -96.40 12.35 -54.03
C SER A 7 -95.62 13.02 -52.89
N GLN A 8 -94.69 12.29 -52.25
CA GLN A 8 -94.00 12.77 -51.05
C GLN A 8 -92.48 12.62 -51.18
N ILE A 9 -91.75 13.59 -50.62
CA ILE A 9 -90.29 13.58 -50.53
C ILE A 9 -89.91 12.79 -49.27
N LEU A 10 -89.05 11.79 -49.42
CA LEU A 10 -88.63 10.93 -48.33
C LEU A 10 -87.17 11.22 -47.98
N LEU A 11 -86.98 11.77 -46.78
CA LEU A 11 -85.67 12.13 -46.25
C LEU A 11 -85.26 11.13 -45.17
N VAL A 12 -84.22 10.34 -45.44
CA VAL A 12 -83.81 9.22 -44.56
C VAL A 12 -82.54 9.58 -43.79
N LYS A 13 -82.61 9.50 -42.46
CA LYS A 13 -81.48 9.81 -41.57
C LYS A 13 -80.67 8.58 -41.17
N THR A 14 -81.31 7.45 -40.85
CA THR A 14 -80.65 6.21 -40.41
C THR A 14 -81.58 5.00 -40.57
N PRO A 15 -81.06 3.79 -40.82
CA PRO A 15 -81.82 2.56 -40.59
C PRO A 15 -81.67 2.14 -39.11
N SER A 16 -82.78 1.84 -38.44
CA SER A 16 -82.78 0.84 -37.37
C SER A 16 -83.54 -0.39 -37.91
N LEU A 17 -83.10 -1.59 -37.57
CA LEU A 17 -83.58 -2.87 -38.14
C LEU A 17 -85.10 -3.14 -38.00
N ALA A 18 -85.88 -2.25 -37.39
CA ALA A 18 -87.33 -2.35 -37.27
C ALA A 18 -88.13 -1.12 -37.78
N ASN A 19 -87.49 0.02 -38.06
CA ASN A 19 -88.14 1.21 -38.60
C ASN A 19 -87.11 2.11 -39.31
N ILE A 20 -87.37 2.43 -40.58
CA ILE A 20 -86.63 3.47 -41.31
C ILE A 20 -87.03 4.80 -40.70
N ASP A 21 -86.09 5.54 -40.07
CA ASP A 21 -86.35 6.89 -39.59
C ASP A 21 -86.36 7.85 -40.80
N ALA A 22 -87.48 7.80 -41.52
CA ALA A 22 -87.78 8.53 -42.73
C ALA A 22 -88.78 9.64 -42.41
N THR A 23 -88.39 10.88 -42.66
CA THR A 23 -89.32 12.00 -42.62
C THR A 23 -90.02 12.09 -43.97
N LEU A 24 -91.30 11.76 -44.01
CA LEU A 24 -92.16 11.94 -45.18
C LEU A 24 -92.63 13.39 -45.23
N VAL A 25 -92.37 14.07 -46.35
CA VAL A 25 -92.70 15.49 -46.51
C VAL A 25 -93.56 15.69 -47.76
N THR A 26 -94.75 16.26 -47.56
CA THR A 26 -95.75 16.51 -48.62
C THR A 26 -95.58 17.85 -49.35
N SER A 27 -94.65 18.72 -48.90
CA SER A 27 -94.41 20.05 -49.47
C SER A 27 -92.93 20.32 -49.73
N TRP A 28 -92.62 20.84 -50.92
CA TRP A 28 -91.27 21.17 -51.37
C TRP A 28 -90.56 22.22 -50.48
N GLU A 29 -91.27 23.24 -50.00
CA GLU A 29 -90.70 24.26 -49.10
C GLU A 29 -90.30 23.68 -47.74
N LYS A 30 -91.12 22.77 -47.19
CA LYS A 30 -90.84 22.13 -45.91
C LYS A 30 -89.64 21.18 -46.02
N ALA A 31 -89.50 20.48 -47.14
CA ALA A 31 -88.33 19.64 -47.41
C ALA A 31 -87.05 20.47 -47.54
N LYS A 32 -87.13 21.62 -48.21
CA LYS A 32 -86.03 22.59 -48.33
C LYS A 32 -85.58 23.15 -46.98
N SER A 33 -86.53 23.48 -46.08
CA SER A 33 -86.22 23.91 -44.72
C SER A 33 -85.50 22.81 -43.91
N LEU A 34 -85.93 21.56 -44.06
CA LEU A 34 -85.33 20.42 -43.35
C LEU A 34 -83.90 20.11 -43.84
N LEU A 35 -83.64 20.23 -45.15
CA LEU A 35 -82.30 20.08 -45.72
C LEU A 35 -81.29 21.11 -45.16
N LYS A 36 -81.76 22.31 -44.82
CA LYS A 36 -80.90 23.36 -44.23
C LYS A 36 -80.56 23.10 -42.75
N GLN A 37 -81.38 22.32 -42.05
CA GLN A 37 -81.21 22.08 -40.61
C GLN A 37 -80.29 20.90 -40.30
N LYS A 38 -80.36 19.79 -41.07
CA LYS A 38 -79.53 18.60 -40.86
C LYS A 38 -79.20 17.88 -42.17
N PRO A 39 -78.01 17.25 -42.31
CA PRO A 39 -77.71 16.39 -43.45
C PRO A 39 -78.45 15.05 -43.35
N PHE A 40 -78.83 14.50 -44.51
CA PHE A 40 -79.51 13.20 -44.64
C PHE A 40 -78.63 12.20 -45.38
N LYS A 41 -78.80 10.90 -45.10
CA LYS A 41 -78.01 9.82 -45.72
C LYS A 41 -78.53 9.46 -47.11
N VAL A 42 -79.85 9.34 -47.25
CA VAL A 42 -80.54 9.09 -48.52
C VAL A 42 -81.68 10.09 -48.67
N ILE A 43 -81.79 10.67 -49.86
CA ILE A 43 -82.86 11.58 -50.22
C ILE A 43 -83.57 11.01 -51.43
N VAL A 44 -84.87 10.77 -51.30
CA VAL A 44 -85.73 10.27 -52.37
C VAL A 44 -86.74 11.35 -52.71
N ALA A 45 -86.80 11.76 -53.97
CA ALA A 45 -87.71 12.80 -54.43
C ALA A 45 -88.39 12.40 -55.75
N PRO A 46 -89.68 12.75 -55.95
CA PRO A 46 -90.36 12.54 -57.22
C PRO A 46 -89.80 13.49 -58.30
N ILE A 47 -89.85 13.08 -59.56
CA ILE A 47 -89.50 13.92 -60.71
C ILE A 47 -90.67 14.87 -61.00
N GLU A 48 -90.52 16.15 -60.63
CA GLU A 48 -91.47 17.22 -60.94
C GLU A 48 -90.72 18.47 -61.40
N THR A 49 -91.22 19.15 -62.45
CA THR A 49 -90.66 20.40 -62.99
C THR A 49 -91.43 21.64 -62.54
N THR A 50 -91.82 21.67 -61.26
CA THR A 50 -92.30 22.90 -60.62
C THR A 50 -91.12 23.82 -60.28
N LYS A 51 -91.37 25.14 -60.23
CA LYS A 51 -90.35 26.15 -59.88
C LYS A 51 -89.74 25.90 -58.48
N GLU A 52 -90.53 25.31 -57.58
CA GLU A 52 -90.14 24.93 -56.23
C GLU A 52 -89.27 23.67 -56.20
N ALA A 53 -89.58 22.64 -57.00
CA ALA A 53 -88.76 21.42 -57.12
C ALA A 53 -87.37 21.71 -57.70
N LEU A 54 -87.29 22.54 -58.76
CA LEU A 54 -86.01 22.98 -59.33
C LEU A 54 -85.15 23.74 -58.30
N SER A 55 -85.78 24.57 -57.46
CA SER A 55 -85.08 25.25 -56.36
C SER A 55 -84.59 24.29 -55.28
N PHE A 56 -85.35 23.24 -54.96
CA PHE A 56 -84.95 22.18 -54.04
C PHE A 56 -83.78 21.35 -54.60
N PHE A 57 -83.81 20.98 -55.88
CA PHE A 57 -82.73 20.27 -56.55
C PHE A 57 -81.43 21.09 -56.66
N HIS A 58 -81.53 22.40 -56.82
CA HIS A 58 -80.36 23.28 -56.73
C HIS A 58 -79.78 23.33 -55.31
N ASP A 59 -80.61 23.35 -54.26
CA ASP A 59 -80.11 23.31 -52.87
C ASP A 59 -79.53 21.93 -52.49
N LEU A 60 -79.96 20.86 -53.17
CA LEU A 60 -79.38 19.52 -53.05
C LEU A 60 -77.91 19.44 -53.50
N GLN A 61 -77.43 20.36 -54.35
CA GLN A 61 -76.00 20.46 -54.68
C GLN A 61 -75.14 20.89 -53.49
N ARG A 62 -75.73 21.55 -52.49
CA ARG A 62 -75.05 22.02 -51.28
C ARG A 62 -74.90 20.95 -50.20
N GLN A 63 -75.53 19.79 -50.37
CA GLN A 63 -75.40 18.66 -49.45
C GLN A 63 -74.06 17.91 -49.67
N PRO A 64 -73.53 17.23 -48.64
CA PRO A 64 -72.28 16.47 -48.76
C PRO A 64 -72.31 15.49 -49.93
N PHE A 65 -71.18 15.35 -50.62
CA PHE A 65 -71.03 14.44 -51.78
C PHE A 65 -71.41 12.98 -51.47
N LEU A 66 -71.31 12.59 -50.19
CA LEU A 66 -71.63 11.25 -49.71
C LEU A 66 -73.12 10.91 -49.74
N THR A 67 -74.02 11.91 -49.62
CA THR A 67 -75.48 11.71 -49.56
C THR A 67 -75.98 11.06 -50.85
N GLN A 68 -76.62 9.88 -50.73
CA GLN A 68 -77.19 9.20 -51.88
C GLN A 68 -78.52 9.82 -52.26
N LYS A 69 -78.74 10.07 -53.55
CA LYS A 69 -79.91 10.82 -54.05
C LYS A 69 -80.60 9.99 -55.11
N ILE A 70 -81.87 9.68 -54.88
CA ILE A 70 -82.71 8.82 -55.71
C ILE A 70 -83.88 9.64 -56.26
N LEU A 71 -84.13 9.56 -57.56
CA LEU A 71 -85.28 10.17 -58.20
C LEU A 71 -86.31 9.09 -58.59
N ILE A 72 -87.59 9.37 -58.39
CA ILE A 72 -88.69 8.49 -58.77
C ILE A 72 -89.49 9.14 -59.90
N GLU A 73 -89.58 8.46 -61.04
CA GLU A 73 -90.39 8.86 -62.20
C GLU A 73 -91.85 8.42 -62.03
N LYS A 74 -92.81 9.29 -62.40
CA LYS A 74 -94.25 9.02 -62.33
C LYS A 74 -94.90 9.13 -63.71
N GLY A 75 -95.42 8.02 -64.25
CA GLY A 75 -96.15 8.03 -65.53
C GLY A 75 -95.28 8.39 -66.74
N GLN A 76 -95.89 8.79 -67.87
CA GLN A 76 -95.15 9.31 -69.03
C GLN A 76 -94.61 10.70 -68.71
N VAL A 77 -93.44 10.77 -68.08
CA VAL A 77 -92.71 12.01 -67.89
C VAL A 77 -92.11 12.44 -69.23
N ALA A 78 -92.19 13.73 -69.56
CA ALA A 78 -91.63 14.24 -70.80
C ALA A 78 -90.09 14.13 -70.76
N SER A 79 -89.46 13.70 -71.86
CA SER A 79 -88.00 13.50 -71.94
C SER A 79 -87.19 14.75 -71.58
N LYS A 80 -87.79 15.95 -71.69
CA LYS A 80 -87.20 17.24 -71.30
C LYS A 80 -87.03 17.39 -69.79
N ASP A 81 -87.94 16.86 -68.98
CA ASP A 81 -87.91 16.98 -67.51
C ASP A 81 -86.83 16.08 -66.90
N ILE A 82 -86.65 14.88 -67.48
CA ILE A 82 -85.57 13.95 -67.13
C ILE A 82 -84.20 14.54 -67.51
N LEU A 83 -84.10 15.18 -68.68
CA LEU A 83 -82.86 15.84 -69.12
C LEU A 83 -82.50 17.03 -68.22
N ALA A 84 -83.48 17.85 -67.83
CA ALA A 84 -83.27 18.99 -66.93
C ALA A 84 -82.77 18.55 -65.55
N CYS A 85 -83.30 17.45 -65.01
CA CYS A 85 -82.84 16.89 -63.73
C CYS A 85 -81.49 16.16 -63.84
N SER A 86 -81.20 15.47 -64.95
CA SER A 86 -79.92 14.78 -65.15
C SER A 86 -78.75 15.73 -65.37
N GLN A 87 -78.99 16.89 -65.99
CA GLN A 87 -78.01 17.95 -66.20
C GLN A 87 -77.52 18.61 -64.90
N LEU A 88 -78.26 18.47 -63.79
CA LEU A 88 -77.85 19.00 -62.48
C LEU A 88 -76.71 18.19 -61.83
N GLN A 89 -76.27 17.08 -62.44
CA GLN A 89 -75.19 16.17 -61.98
C GLN A 89 -75.29 15.72 -60.52
N THR A 90 -76.48 15.80 -59.93
CA THR A 90 -76.66 15.66 -58.48
C THR A 90 -77.27 14.35 -58.05
N PHE A 91 -77.71 13.48 -58.97
CA PHE A 91 -78.48 12.28 -58.63
C PHE A 91 -77.73 11.01 -59.03
N LEU A 92 -77.83 9.97 -58.20
CA LEU A 92 -77.06 8.74 -58.36
C LEU A 92 -77.91 7.59 -58.93
N THR A 93 -79.24 7.66 -58.83
CA THR A 93 -80.15 6.62 -59.34
C THR A 93 -81.51 7.21 -59.71
N ILE A 94 -82.03 6.85 -60.88
CA ILE A 94 -83.37 7.19 -61.35
C ILE A 94 -84.16 5.87 -61.43
N LEU A 95 -85.34 5.82 -60.82
CA LEU A 95 -86.22 4.66 -60.83
C LEU A 95 -87.50 4.99 -61.60
N SER A 96 -87.81 4.20 -62.63
CA SER A 96 -88.96 4.40 -63.52
C SER A 96 -90.16 3.56 -63.08
N ASN A 97 -91.28 4.19 -62.65
CA ASN A 97 -92.49 3.51 -62.14
C ASN A 97 -92.20 2.36 -61.14
N PRO A 98 -91.39 2.57 -60.08
CA PRO A 98 -90.98 1.48 -59.20
C PRO A 98 -92.13 1.01 -58.30
N SER A 99 -92.15 -0.29 -58.03
CA SER A 99 -92.99 -0.85 -56.97
C SER A 99 -92.50 -0.39 -55.58
N PRO A 100 -93.37 -0.37 -54.55
CA PRO A 100 -92.97 0.00 -53.18
C PRO A 100 -91.79 -0.83 -52.64
N GLU A 101 -91.73 -2.12 -52.97
CA GLU A 101 -90.63 -3.02 -52.56
C GLU A 101 -89.29 -2.68 -53.23
N GLU A 102 -89.31 -2.22 -54.49
CA GLU A 102 -88.10 -1.78 -55.21
C GLU A 102 -87.53 -0.48 -54.65
N ILE A 103 -88.39 0.45 -54.26
CA ILE A 103 -87.98 1.71 -53.59
C ILE A 103 -87.26 1.38 -52.28
N GLU A 104 -87.85 0.50 -51.46
CA GLU A 104 -87.26 0.09 -50.17
C GLU A 104 -85.89 -0.59 -50.36
N LYS A 105 -85.80 -1.51 -51.32
CA LYS A 105 -84.54 -2.20 -51.67
C LYS A 105 -83.46 -1.22 -52.10
N HIS A 106 -83.78 -0.24 -52.95
CA HIS A 106 -82.81 0.75 -53.41
C HIS A 106 -82.39 1.75 -52.32
N ILE A 107 -83.28 2.09 -51.40
CA ILE A 107 -82.96 2.89 -50.21
C ILE A 107 -81.96 2.12 -49.32
N LEU A 108 -82.23 0.85 -49.02
CA LEU A 108 -81.35 0.02 -48.20
C LEU A 108 -79.96 -0.16 -48.84
N LEU A 109 -79.90 -0.41 -50.15
CA LEU A 109 -78.63 -0.50 -50.89
C LEU A 109 -77.84 0.81 -50.85
N SER A 110 -78.54 1.94 -51.00
CA SER A 110 -77.94 3.27 -50.94
C SER A 110 -77.42 3.62 -49.54
N LEU A 111 -78.17 3.28 -48.49
CA LEU A 111 -77.72 3.41 -47.09
C LEU A 111 -76.46 2.58 -46.83
N ARG A 112 -76.45 1.32 -47.28
CA ARG A 112 -75.28 0.43 -47.11
C ARG A 112 -74.05 0.98 -47.84
N LYS A 113 -74.24 1.55 -49.04
CA LYS A 113 -73.18 2.20 -49.80
C LYS A 113 -72.64 3.45 -49.09
N TYR A 114 -73.53 4.28 -48.53
CA TYR A 114 -73.15 5.45 -47.72
C TYR A 114 -72.30 5.02 -46.51
N ASP A 115 -72.76 4.03 -45.75
CA ASP A 115 -72.06 3.57 -44.55
C ASP A 115 -70.69 2.95 -44.90
N LEU A 116 -70.59 2.19 -46.00
CA LEU A 116 -69.33 1.60 -46.47
C LEU A 116 -68.29 2.66 -46.86
N ILE A 117 -68.71 3.71 -47.60
CA ILE A 117 -67.80 4.80 -47.99
C ILE A 117 -67.33 5.56 -46.75
N THR A 118 -68.26 5.86 -45.82
CA THR A 118 -67.94 6.56 -44.57
C THR A 118 -66.96 5.76 -43.70
N GLN A 119 -67.14 4.43 -43.59
CA GLN A 119 -66.21 3.54 -42.88
C GLN A 119 -64.83 3.51 -43.54
N LYS A 120 -64.78 3.49 -44.88
CA LYS A 120 -63.52 3.49 -45.64
C LYS A 120 -62.74 4.79 -45.42
N ASP A 121 -63.41 5.94 -45.49
CA ASP A 121 -62.78 7.25 -45.29
C ASP A 121 -62.27 7.39 -43.85
N ALA A 122 -63.05 6.96 -42.85
CA ALA A 122 -62.62 6.94 -41.46
C ALA A 122 -61.39 6.03 -41.24
N ALA A 123 -61.34 4.85 -41.88
CA ALA A 123 -60.19 3.95 -41.81
C ALA A 123 -58.94 4.57 -42.48
N LEU A 124 -59.12 5.27 -43.60
CA LEU A 124 -58.05 5.97 -44.31
C LEU A 124 -57.44 7.08 -43.43
N ASP A 125 -58.28 7.87 -42.75
CA ASP A 125 -57.82 8.91 -41.83
C ASP A 125 -57.00 8.33 -40.67
N VAL A 126 -57.46 7.23 -40.06
CA VAL A 126 -56.72 6.55 -38.98
C VAL A 126 -55.37 6.02 -39.48
N LEU A 127 -55.33 5.41 -40.66
CA LEU A 127 -54.08 4.92 -41.26
C LEU A 127 -53.12 6.08 -41.56
N GLN A 128 -53.61 7.21 -42.08
CA GLN A 128 -52.78 8.39 -42.31
C GLN A 128 -52.20 8.96 -41.01
N GLN A 129 -53.00 9.02 -39.93
CA GLN A 129 -52.52 9.42 -38.62
C GLN A 129 -51.45 8.45 -38.07
N GLN A 130 -51.64 7.14 -38.22
CA GLN A 130 -50.64 6.15 -37.82
C GLN A 130 -49.34 6.27 -38.62
N ILE A 131 -49.43 6.45 -39.94
CA ILE A 131 -48.25 6.67 -40.80
C ILE A 131 -47.50 7.92 -40.35
N GLN A 132 -48.19 9.00 -40.02
CA GLN A 132 -47.55 10.23 -39.55
C GLN A 132 -46.85 10.03 -38.20
N LYS A 133 -47.50 9.32 -37.26
CA LYS A 133 -46.89 8.93 -35.98
C LYS A 133 -45.65 8.07 -36.16
N MET A 134 -45.70 7.07 -37.04
CA MET A 134 -44.54 6.21 -37.36
C MET A 134 -43.40 7.03 -37.99
N LYS A 135 -43.70 7.93 -38.93
CA LYS A 135 -42.69 8.82 -39.53
C LYS A 135 -42.00 9.70 -38.48
N TYR A 136 -42.76 10.22 -37.53
CA TYR A 136 -42.19 11.00 -36.42
C TYR A 136 -41.29 10.12 -35.54
N SER A 137 -41.77 8.95 -35.12
CA SER A 137 -40.99 8.01 -34.29
C SER A 137 -39.69 7.56 -34.97
N ILE A 138 -39.72 7.24 -36.28
CA ILE A 138 -38.52 6.88 -37.04
C ILE A 138 -37.50 8.03 -37.04
N ARG A 139 -37.94 9.29 -37.21
CA ARG A 139 -37.04 10.45 -37.15
C ARG A 139 -36.44 10.63 -35.76
N ASP A 140 -37.25 10.51 -34.72
CA ASP A 140 -36.78 10.67 -33.34
C ASP A 140 -35.76 9.57 -32.99
N THR A 141 -36.08 8.31 -33.27
CA THR A 141 -35.16 7.18 -33.06
C THR A 141 -33.85 7.36 -33.84
N LYS A 142 -33.91 7.82 -35.10
CA LYS A 142 -32.70 8.10 -35.89
C LYS A 142 -31.85 9.20 -35.25
N HIS A 143 -32.49 10.24 -34.72
CA HIS A 143 -31.79 11.31 -34.01
C HIS A 143 -31.13 10.80 -32.71
N GLN A 144 -31.82 9.96 -31.94
CA GLN A 144 -31.27 9.34 -30.74
C GLN A 144 -30.08 8.41 -31.06
N ILE A 145 -30.16 7.62 -32.13
CA ILE A 145 -29.05 6.77 -32.61
C ILE A 145 -27.83 7.64 -32.93
N MET A 146 -28.02 8.72 -33.71
CA MET A 146 -26.92 9.63 -34.08
C MET A 146 -26.26 10.28 -32.87
N GLN A 147 -27.03 10.65 -31.84
CA GLN A 147 -26.48 11.16 -30.59
C GLN A 147 -25.69 10.10 -29.81
N LYS A 148 -26.19 8.86 -29.75
CA LYS A 148 -25.50 7.74 -29.10
C LYS A 148 -24.19 7.40 -29.83
N GLU A 149 -24.19 7.36 -31.15
CA GLU A 149 -22.97 7.14 -31.96
C GLU A 149 -21.92 8.21 -31.70
N LYS A 150 -22.31 9.49 -31.62
CA LYS A 150 -21.38 10.59 -31.29
C LYS A 150 -20.80 10.43 -29.88
N LYS A 151 -21.62 10.08 -28.89
CA LYS A 151 -21.17 9.81 -27.50
C LYS A 151 -20.23 8.61 -27.45
N LEU A 152 -20.55 7.54 -28.16
CA LEU A 152 -19.73 6.33 -28.21
C LEU A 152 -18.37 6.62 -28.84
N LYS A 153 -18.33 7.34 -29.96
CA LYS A 153 -17.07 7.74 -30.62
C LYS A 153 -16.17 8.58 -29.72
N ASN A 154 -16.75 9.50 -28.95
CA ASN A 154 -16.00 10.29 -27.98
C ASN A 154 -15.51 9.44 -26.79
N SER A 155 -16.29 8.45 -26.36
CA SER A 155 -15.93 7.55 -25.27
C SER A 155 -14.80 6.60 -25.68
N ILE A 156 -14.85 6.06 -26.89
CA ILE A 156 -13.77 5.24 -27.47
C ILE A 156 -12.47 6.04 -27.52
N LYS A 157 -12.48 7.27 -28.04
CA LYS A 157 -11.28 8.13 -28.05
C LYS A 157 -10.71 8.41 -26.64
N ARG A 158 -11.57 8.55 -25.63
CA ARG A 158 -11.13 8.71 -24.23
C ARG A 158 -10.49 7.43 -23.71
N LEU A 159 -11.10 6.27 -23.96
CA LEU A 159 -10.57 4.97 -23.58
C LEU A 159 -9.23 4.70 -24.25
N GLU A 160 -9.09 4.94 -25.56
CA GLU A 160 -7.82 4.82 -26.29
C GLU A 160 -6.73 5.69 -25.66
N SER A 161 -7.04 6.96 -25.33
CA SER A 161 -6.07 7.84 -24.67
C SER A 161 -5.71 7.40 -23.25
N SER A 162 -6.69 6.83 -22.51
CA SER A 162 -6.47 6.30 -21.17
C SER A 162 -5.60 5.05 -21.23
N PHE A 163 -5.87 4.16 -22.19
CA PHE A 163 -5.12 2.92 -22.42
C PHE A 163 -3.65 3.22 -22.77
N GLN A 164 -3.42 4.17 -23.67
CA GLN A 164 -2.06 4.63 -23.99
C GLN A 164 -1.35 5.20 -22.76
N SER A 165 -2.06 5.97 -21.93
CA SER A 165 -1.47 6.53 -20.70
C SER A 165 -1.10 5.43 -19.71
N THR A 166 -1.93 4.38 -19.58
CA THR A 166 -1.63 3.23 -18.72
C THR A 166 -0.47 2.39 -19.25
N GLU A 167 -0.35 2.18 -20.57
CA GLU A 167 0.81 1.50 -21.15
C GLU A 167 2.10 2.26 -20.89
N ASN A 168 2.09 3.58 -21.11
CA ASN A 168 3.26 4.43 -20.84
C ASN A 168 3.65 4.38 -19.35
N LEU A 169 2.67 4.40 -18.42
CA LEU A 169 2.96 4.23 -16.99
C LEU A 169 3.57 2.87 -16.67
N GLN A 170 3.08 1.80 -17.32
CA GLN A 170 3.59 0.46 -17.10
C GLN A 170 5.04 0.33 -17.60
N GLU A 171 5.37 0.92 -18.75
CA GLU A 171 6.75 1.00 -19.24
C GLU A 171 7.66 1.73 -18.23
N ILE A 172 7.25 2.92 -17.79
CA ILE A 172 8.01 3.70 -16.80
C ILE A 172 8.19 2.90 -15.51
N PHE A 173 7.14 2.25 -15.02
CA PHE A 173 7.21 1.45 -13.80
C PHE A 173 8.23 0.31 -13.92
N LEU A 174 8.20 -0.43 -15.03
CA LEU A 174 9.15 -1.53 -15.27
C LEU A 174 10.60 -1.02 -15.33
N ASP A 175 10.82 0.11 -15.98
CA ASP A 175 12.14 0.75 -16.04
C ASP A 175 12.62 1.12 -14.63
N ILE A 176 11.81 1.86 -13.86
CA ILE A 176 12.24 2.38 -12.55
C ILE A 176 12.29 1.31 -11.44
N HIS A 177 11.51 0.23 -11.54
CA HIS A 177 11.56 -0.87 -10.57
C HIS A 177 12.89 -1.63 -10.63
N SER A 178 13.64 -1.52 -11.73
CA SER A 178 14.97 -2.11 -11.84
C SER A 178 16.06 -1.32 -11.09
N ALA A 179 15.76 -0.11 -10.63
CA ALA A 179 16.71 0.74 -9.93
C ALA A 179 17.21 0.06 -8.63
N GLN A 180 18.51 0.13 -8.38
CA GLN A 180 19.16 -0.35 -7.16
C GLN A 180 19.58 0.77 -6.22
N SER A 181 19.50 2.02 -6.68
CA SER A 181 19.85 3.21 -5.90
C SER A 181 18.97 4.40 -6.26
N ILE A 182 18.93 5.40 -5.38
CA ILE A 182 18.18 6.65 -5.62
C ILE A 182 18.73 7.39 -6.86
N GLY A 183 20.05 7.40 -7.07
CA GLY A 183 20.64 8.05 -8.24
C GLY A 183 20.31 7.34 -9.55
N GLU A 184 20.23 6.01 -9.53
CA GLU A 184 19.79 5.22 -10.68
C GLU A 184 18.30 5.43 -10.97
N LEU A 185 17.47 5.50 -9.93
CA LEU A 185 16.05 5.84 -10.04
C LEU A 185 15.84 7.18 -10.76
N GLU A 186 16.59 8.23 -10.42
CA GLU A 186 16.50 9.54 -11.09
C GLU A 186 16.84 9.45 -12.58
N SER A 187 17.92 8.75 -12.91
CA SER A 187 18.39 8.58 -14.29
C SER A 187 17.39 7.80 -15.14
N LEU A 188 16.89 6.67 -14.63
CA LEU A 188 15.92 5.82 -15.32
C LEU A 188 14.58 6.54 -15.49
N LEU A 189 14.11 7.23 -14.44
CA LEU A 189 12.90 8.04 -14.49
C LEU A 189 13.01 9.13 -15.57
N PHE A 190 14.12 9.86 -15.61
CA PHE A 190 14.34 10.90 -16.62
C PHE A 190 14.34 10.33 -18.03
N ASN A 191 15.10 9.26 -18.26
CA ASN A 191 15.24 8.63 -19.58
C ASN A 191 13.91 8.05 -20.08
N SER A 192 13.13 7.44 -19.20
CA SER A 192 11.83 6.86 -19.54
C SER A 192 10.80 7.96 -19.82
N LEU A 193 10.71 8.99 -18.96
CA LEU A 193 9.79 10.10 -19.17
C LEU A 193 10.11 10.94 -20.41
N LYS A 194 11.39 11.09 -20.76
CA LYS A 194 11.83 11.85 -21.95
C LYS A 194 11.26 11.27 -23.26
N LYS A 195 10.92 9.98 -23.30
CA LYS A 195 10.27 9.34 -24.46
C LYS A 195 8.84 9.85 -24.69
N HIS A 196 8.17 10.33 -23.64
CA HIS A 196 6.75 10.69 -23.66
C HIS A 196 6.50 12.20 -23.46
N ILE A 197 7.38 12.88 -22.72
CA ILE A 197 7.32 14.31 -22.43
C ILE A 197 8.69 14.92 -22.73
N ASP A 198 8.72 16.05 -23.42
CA ASP A 198 9.95 16.80 -23.70
C ASP A 198 10.49 17.49 -22.43
N LEU A 199 10.94 16.69 -21.46
CA LEU A 199 11.52 17.14 -20.21
C LEU A 199 12.98 17.56 -20.41
N SER A 200 13.35 18.66 -19.75
CA SER A 200 14.74 19.14 -19.71
C SER A 200 15.54 18.44 -18.62
N TRP A 201 14.95 18.25 -17.44
CA TRP A 201 15.50 17.46 -16.35
C TRP A 201 14.40 17.06 -15.36
N SER A 202 14.66 16.01 -14.57
CA SER A 202 13.86 15.60 -13.42
C SER A 202 14.78 15.27 -12.25
N ARG A 203 14.38 15.61 -11.02
CA ARG A 203 15.20 15.37 -9.83
C ARG A 203 14.36 15.15 -8.58
N LEU A 204 14.85 14.31 -7.70
CA LEU A 204 14.35 14.09 -6.35
C LEU A 204 15.10 15.00 -5.38
N PHE A 205 14.36 15.82 -4.65
CA PHE A 205 14.90 16.67 -3.60
C PHE A 205 14.46 16.16 -2.24
N PHE A 206 15.37 16.24 -1.27
CA PHE A 206 15.13 15.84 0.10
C PHE A 206 15.51 16.97 1.06
N GLY A 207 14.56 17.43 1.87
CA GLY A 207 14.80 18.49 2.85
C GLY A 207 13.80 19.64 2.75
N PRO A 208 14.01 20.74 3.50
CA PRO A 208 13.09 21.87 3.51
C PRO A 208 12.98 22.52 2.13
N ALA A 209 11.81 23.10 1.86
CA ALA A 209 11.42 23.73 0.57
C ALA A 209 12.48 24.70 0.00
N THR A 210 13.24 25.36 0.87
CA THR A 210 14.30 26.31 0.52
C THR A 210 15.39 25.72 -0.38
N SER A 211 15.71 24.43 -0.21
CA SER A 211 16.71 23.72 -1.04
C SER A 211 16.31 23.64 -2.52
N VAL A 212 15.00 23.53 -2.78
CA VAL A 212 14.45 23.49 -4.13
C VAL A 212 14.43 24.89 -4.74
N GLU A 213 14.09 25.91 -3.94
CA GLU A 213 14.07 27.31 -4.36
C GLU A 213 15.45 27.84 -4.75
N GLU A 214 16.51 27.50 -4.02
CA GLU A 214 17.89 27.85 -4.37
C GLU A 214 18.33 27.26 -5.73
N HIS A 215 17.94 26.02 -6.00
CA HIS A 215 18.23 25.35 -7.27
C HIS A 215 17.42 25.95 -8.44
N LEU A 216 16.18 26.37 -8.17
CA LEU A 216 15.30 27.00 -9.16
C LEU A 216 15.66 28.45 -9.45
N HIS A 217 16.22 29.18 -8.46
CA HIS A 217 16.68 30.56 -8.66
C HIS A 217 17.78 30.70 -9.73
N HIS A 218 18.58 29.65 -9.92
CA HIS A 218 19.63 29.59 -10.94
C HIS A 218 19.11 29.20 -12.34
N ASN A 219 17.84 28.78 -12.46
CA ASN A 219 17.25 28.20 -13.67
C ASN A 219 15.89 28.83 -14.01
N LYS A 220 15.87 30.16 -14.22
CA LYS A 220 14.63 30.93 -14.49
C LYS A 220 13.98 30.67 -15.86
N ASP A 221 14.66 29.95 -16.75
CA ASP A 221 14.21 29.70 -18.13
C ASP A 221 13.29 28.47 -18.27
N PHE A 222 12.93 27.82 -17.16
CA PHE A 222 12.12 26.60 -17.17
C PHE A 222 10.80 26.77 -16.41
N HIS A 223 9.74 26.19 -16.95
CA HIS A 223 8.52 25.91 -16.21
C HIS A 223 8.72 24.64 -15.40
N VAL A 224 8.33 24.68 -14.13
CA VAL A 224 8.62 23.61 -13.17
C VAL A 224 7.37 23.18 -12.42
N ILE A 225 7.20 21.87 -12.25
CA ILE A 225 6.19 21.25 -11.38
C ILE A 225 6.93 20.60 -10.22
N GLN A 226 6.43 20.82 -9.02
CA GLN A 226 6.87 20.13 -7.81
C GLN A 226 5.72 19.28 -7.27
N LEU A 227 5.97 18.00 -7.08
CA LEU A 227 5.00 17.08 -6.48
C LEU A 227 5.55 16.56 -5.14
N PRO A 228 4.77 16.64 -4.05
CA PRO A 228 5.19 16.10 -2.76
C PRO A 228 5.13 14.57 -2.81
N MET A 229 6.18 13.92 -2.31
CA MET A 229 6.22 12.46 -2.22
C MET A 229 5.32 12.02 -1.06
N THR A 230 4.20 11.38 -1.38
CA THR A 230 3.09 11.17 -0.42
C THR A 230 3.34 10.11 0.66
N ASN A 231 4.42 9.33 0.56
CA ASN A 231 4.68 8.20 1.47
C ASN A 231 6.07 8.22 2.15
N THR A 232 6.71 9.39 2.28
CA THR A 232 8.04 9.49 2.89
C THR A 232 7.99 9.41 4.42
N PHE A 233 7.94 8.21 4.97
CA PHE A 233 8.08 7.97 6.42
C PHE A 233 9.58 7.83 6.79
N PRO A 234 10.10 8.41 7.90
CA PRO A 234 9.49 9.36 8.84
C PRO A 234 10.04 10.80 8.79
N LEU A 235 11.03 11.17 7.96
CA LEU A 235 11.82 12.40 8.23
C LEU A 235 12.41 13.16 7.02
N LYS A 236 11.94 12.93 5.79
CA LYS A 236 12.34 13.75 4.64
C LYS A 236 11.11 14.15 3.86
N GLU A 237 10.77 15.46 3.86
CA GLU A 237 9.88 16.01 2.83
C GLU A 237 10.57 15.76 1.47
N GLY A 238 10.19 14.67 0.81
CA GLY A 238 10.65 14.36 -0.54
C GLY A 238 9.82 15.15 -1.54
N ARG A 239 10.47 15.78 -2.52
CA ARG A 239 9.78 16.43 -3.63
C ARG A 239 10.34 15.94 -4.95
N LEU A 240 9.46 15.51 -5.83
CA LEU A 240 9.81 15.19 -7.20
C LEU A 240 9.59 16.43 -8.07
N VAL A 241 10.64 16.87 -8.73
CA VAL A 241 10.65 18.12 -9.48
C VAL A 241 10.91 17.83 -10.95
N PHE A 242 10.02 18.33 -11.81
CA PHE A 242 10.09 18.19 -13.25
C PHE A 242 10.21 19.55 -13.91
N ALA A 243 11.16 19.70 -14.84
CA ALA A 243 11.39 20.95 -15.54
C ALA A 243 11.33 20.81 -17.06
N LYS A 244 10.70 21.79 -17.71
CA LYS A 244 10.50 21.86 -19.15
C LYS A 244 10.57 23.32 -19.62
N LYS A 245 11.02 23.57 -20.87
CA LYS A 245 11.09 24.92 -21.45
C LYS A 245 9.72 25.52 -21.77
N GLU A 246 8.76 24.68 -22.10
CA GLU A 246 7.37 25.06 -22.36
C GLU A 246 6.48 24.83 -21.14
N PRO A 247 5.37 25.57 -20.99
CA PRO A 247 4.41 25.34 -19.92
C PRO A 247 3.76 23.96 -20.03
N PHE A 248 3.60 23.28 -18.90
CA PHE A 248 2.97 21.98 -18.83
C PHE A 248 1.48 22.04 -19.17
N LYS A 249 1.02 21.12 -20.01
CA LYS A 249 -0.40 20.93 -20.32
C LYS A 249 -1.08 20.18 -19.17
N LYS A 250 -2.38 20.40 -18.98
CA LYS A 250 -3.17 19.70 -17.94
C LYS A 250 -3.06 18.16 -18.01
N ARG A 251 -2.95 17.59 -19.21
CA ARG A 251 -2.74 16.14 -19.35
C ARG A 251 -1.35 15.68 -18.88
N GLU A 252 -0.33 16.50 -19.08
CA GLU A 252 1.03 16.21 -18.62
C GLU A 252 1.11 16.32 -17.10
N THR A 253 0.45 17.31 -16.49
CA THR A 253 0.36 17.43 -15.02
C THR A 253 -0.33 16.22 -14.41
N ASP A 254 -1.49 15.82 -14.95
CA ASP A 254 -2.26 14.67 -14.45
C ASP A 254 -1.46 13.36 -14.56
N PHE A 255 -0.71 13.18 -15.65
CA PHE A 255 0.18 12.04 -15.85
C PHE A 255 1.38 12.05 -14.90
N LEU A 256 2.05 13.20 -14.70
CA LEU A 256 3.18 13.32 -13.79
C LEU A 256 2.77 13.07 -12.32
N SER A 257 1.54 13.42 -11.93
CA SER A 257 0.99 13.04 -10.63
C SER A 257 0.84 11.54 -10.45
N GLN A 258 0.43 10.80 -11.49
CA GLN A 258 0.38 9.34 -11.46
C GLN A 258 1.79 8.73 -11.38
N VAL A 259 2.77 9.33 -12.07
CA VAL A 259 4.17 8.91 -12.00
C VAL A 259 4.76 9.16 -10.61
N GLU A 260 4.46 10.28 -9.96
CA GLU A 260 4.94 10.56 -8.59
C GLU A 260 4.51 9.47 -7.61
N GLU A 261 3.26 9.02 -7.66
CA GLU A 261 2.77 7.96 -6.76
C GLU A 261 3.61 6.69 -6.89
N VAL A 262 3.91 6.29 -8.13
CA VAL A 262 4.73 5.11 -8.43
C VAL A 262 6.18 5.31 -7.97
N VAL A 263 6.77 6.48 -8.25
CA VAL A 263 8.13 6.82 -7.83
C VAL A 263 8.24 6.87 -6.31
N SER A 264 7.20 7.35 -5.61
CA SER A 264 7.17 7.39 -4.14
C SER A 264 7.19 5.99 -3.53
N LEU A 265 6.53 5.01 -4.15
CA LEU A 265 6.58 3.62 -3.70
C LEU A 265 7.96 2.99 -3.91
N VAL A 266 8.56 3.18 -5.09
CA VAL A 266 9.90 2.64 -5.39
C VAL A 266 10.95 3.28 -4.50
N PHE A 267 10.85 4.59 -4.27
CA PHE A 267 11.73 5.32 -3.36
C PHE A 267 11.64 4.82 -1.91
N ASP A 268 10.43 4.59 -1.39
CA ASP A 268 10.24 4.03 -0.04
C ASP A 268 10.87 2.64 0.09
N HIS A 269 10.72 1.79 -0.94
CA HIS A 269 11.36 0.48 -0.98
C HIS A 269 12.90 0.59 -0.94
N LEU A 270 13.50 1.40 -1.81
CA LEU A 270 14.96 1.60 -1.84
C LEU A 270 15.48 2.16 -0.52
N SER A 271 14.79 3.13 0.06
CA SER A 271 15.15 3.74 1.34
C SER A 271 15.12 2.73 2.49
N LYS A 272 14.15 1.80 2.47
CA LYS A 272 14.06 0.70 3.46
C LYS A 272 15.23 -0.27 3.31
N ILE A 273 15.59 -0.65 2.09
CA ILE A 273 16.75 -1.53 1.83
C ILE A 273 18.03 -0.86 2.37
N GLU A 274 18.29 0.39 1.99
CA GLU A 274 19.49 1.12 2.43
C GLU A 274 19.54 1.23 3.96
N ARG A 275 18.40 1.47 4.62
CA ARG A 275 18.33 1.51 6.09
C ARG A 275 18.63 0.14 6.71
N LEU A 276 18.13 -0.95 6.15
CA LEU A 276 18.40 -2.29 6.64
C LEU A 276 19.89 -2.63 6.49
N GLU A 277 20.51 -2.26 5.38
CA GLU A 277 21.95 -2.44 5.18
C GLU A 277 22.76 -1.62 6.18
N ASN A 278 22.42 -0.35 6.39
CA ASN A 278 23.08 0.50 7.38
C ASN A 278 22.93 -0.05 8.81
N LEU A 279 21.73 -0.49 9.20
CA LEU A 279 21.49 -1.12 10.50
C LEU A 279 22.29 -2.41 10.66
N LYS A 280 22.35 -3.24 9.62
CA LYS A 280 23.18 -4.46 9.60
C LYS A 280 24.66 -4.12 9.79
N GLN A 281 25.19 -3.15 9.03
CA GLN A 281 26.60 -2.73 9.14
C GLN A 281 26.92 -2.17 10.53
N GLN A 282 26.03 -1.34 11.10
CA GLN A 282 26.19 -0.82 12.46
C GLN A 282 26.17 -1.93 13.51
N TRP A 283 25.27 -2.91 13.36
CA TRP A 283 25.21 -4.07 14.24
C TRP A 283 26.48 -4.93 14.14
N GLU A 284 26.96 -5.21 12.93
CA GLU A 284 28.20 -5.96 12.69
C GLU A 284 29.41 -5.23 13.27
N ALA A 285 29.55 -3.94 13.00
CA ALA A 285 30.63 -3.12 13.56
C ALA A 285 30.59 -3.08 15.09
N THR A 286 29.40 -2.95 15.69
CA THR A 286 29.24 -2.97 17.15
C THR A 286 29.65 -4.33 17.71
N PHE A 287 29.15 -5.42 17.13
CA PHE A 287 29.48 -6.79 17.55
C PHE A 287 30.98 -7.09 17.44
N ASP A 288 31.63 -6.65 16.36
CA ASP A 288 33.06 -6.82 16.11
C ASP A 288 33.96 -5.92 16.97
N SER A 289 33.45 -4.77 17.44
CA SER A 289 34.18 -3.87 18.34
C SER A 289 34.30 -4.38 19.78
N ILE A 290 33.47 -5.36 20.17
CA ILE A 290 33.52 -5.97 21.50
C ILE A 290 34.85 -6.69 21.69
N THR A 291 35.61 -6.29 22.72
CA THR A 291 36.94 -6.84 23.01
C THR A 291 36.91 -8.25 23.58
N VAL A 292 35.79 -8.66 24.16
CA VAL A 292 35.59 -10.03 24.67
C VAL A 292 35.27 -10.96 23.49
N PRO A 293 35.98 -12.10 23.36
CA PRO A 293 35.59 -13.17 22.43
C PRO A 293 34.14 -13.59 22.63
N LEU A 294 33.35 -13.42 21.57
CA LEU A 294 31.90 -13.63 21.58
C LEU A 294 31.48 -14.44 20.36
N CYS A 295 30.60 -15.42 20.58
CA CYS A 295 29.95 -16.13 19.49
C CYS A 295 28.48 -16.45 19.82
N LEU A 296 27.67 -16.43 18.76
CA LEU A 296 26.30 -16.89 18.74
C LEU A 296 26.29 -18.31 18.17
N THR A 297 25.66 -19.24 18.86
CA THR A 297 25.61 -20.65 18.47
C THR A 297 24.17 -21.18 18.49
N ASN A 298 23.96 -22.27 17.77
CA ASN A 298 22.78 -23.13 17.97
C ASN A 298 22.87 -23.85 19.34
N PRO A 299 21.79 -24.51 19.79
CA PRO A 299 21.79 -25.29 21.03
C PRO A 299 22.78 -26.47 21.06
N ASP A 300 23.25 -26.93 19.89
CA ASP A 300 24.31 -27.96 19.72
C ASP A 300 25.73 -27.38 19.76
N PHE A 301 25.87 -26.08 20.06
CA PHE A 301 27.11 -25.31 20.08
C PHE A 301 27.79 -25.12 18.72
N SER A 302 27.09 -25.37 17.61
CA SER A 302 27.57 -24.98 16.28
C SER A 302 27.49 -23.46 16.11
N ILE A 303 28.60 -22.83 15.71
CA ILE A 303 28.69 -21.37 15.60
C ILE A 303 27.85 -20.88 14.41
N ILE A 304 26.98 -19.92 14.66
CA ILE A 304 26.25 -19.18 13.63
C ILE A 304 27.06 -17.94 13.25
N LYS A 305 27.55 -17.22 14.25
CA LYS A 305 28.32 -15.99 14.08
C LYS A 305 29.31 -15.82 15.22
N ALA A 306 30.47 -15.24 14.94
CA ALA A 306 31.49 -14.92 15.93
C ALA A 306 32.05 -13.51 15.64
N ASN A 307 32.54 -12.83 16.68
CA ASN A 307 33.11 -11.50 16.52
C ASN A 307 34.60 -11.56 16.16
N LEU A 308 35.18 -10.43 15.76
CA LEU A 308 36.61 -10.34 15.47
C LEU A 308 37.49 -10.78 16.65
N SER A 309 37.09 -10.51 17.90
CA SER A 309 37.86 -10.95 19.07
C SER A 309 37.93 -12.48 19.20
N PHE A 310 36.82 -13.18 18.91
CA PHE A 310 36.79 -14.64 18.88
C PHE A 310 37.70 -15.22 17.78
N SER A 311 37.69 -14.61 16.58
CA SER A 311 38.59 -15.01 15.49
C SER A 311 40.08 -14.87 15.87
N LYS A 312 40.45 -13.81 16.61
CA LYS A 312 41.80 -13.63 17.14
C LYS A 312 42.19 -14.72 18.14
N LEU A 313 41.25 -15.13 19.02
CA LEU A 313 41.47 -16.18 20.01
C LEU A 313 41.79 -17.55 19.37
N ILE A 314 41.07 -17.90 18.29
CA ILE A 314 41.26 -19.18 17.59
C ILE A 314 42.30 -19.13 16.46
N GLN A 315 42.80 -17.94 16.11
CA GLN A 315 43.73 -17.69 15.01
C GLN A 315 43.25 -18.22 13.64
N GLN A 316 41.94 -18.18 13.39
CA GLN A 316 41.32 -18.57 12.13
C GLN A 316 40.50 -17.42 11.55
N PRO A 317 40.43 -17.26 10.21
CA PRO A 317 39.65 -16.20 9.59
C PRO A 317 38.16 -16.35 9.87
N ILE A 318 37.48 -15.24 10.16
CA ILE A 318 36.09 -15.23 10.61
C ILE A 318 35.11 -15.93 9.65
N LYS A 319 35.41 -15.94 8.34
CA LYS A 319 34.59 -16.57 7.30
C LYS A 319 34.57 -18.11 7.39
N GLU A 320 35.55 -18.72 8.04
CA GLU A 320 35.67 -20.18 8.17
C GLU A 320 35.14 -20.72 9.49
N VAL A 321 34.64 -19.85 10.36
CA VAL A 321 34.18 -20.18 11.72
C VAL A 321 32.76 -20.77 11.75
N PRO A 322 31.77 -20.25 10.96
CA PRO A 322 30.40 -20.73 11.03
C PRO A 322 30.27 -22.25 10.76
N GLY A 323 29.35 -22.90 11.46
CA GLY A 323 29.05 -24.34 11.40
C GLY A 323 29.94 -25.21 12.29
N LYS A 324 31.11 -24.73 12.73
CA LYS A 324 32.02 -25.49 13.61
C LYS A 324 31.58 -25.40 15.07
N ASN A 325 31.92 -26.41 15.88
CA ASN A 325 31.63 -26.39 17.31
C ASN A 325 32.54 -25.38 18.06
N CYS A 326 31.94 -24.49 18.84
CA CYS A 326 32.66 -23.44 19.57
C CYS A 326 33.71 -23.97 20.55
N PHE A 327 33.36 -24.94 21.38
CA PHE A 327 34.24 -25.49 22.40
C PHE A 327 35.40 -26.27 21.78
N THR A 328 35.13 -27.03 20.71
CA THR A 328 36.18 -27.75 19.98
C THR A 328 37.22 -26.80 19.38
N LEU A 329 36.78 -25.70 18.76
CA LEU A 329 37.69 -24.68 18.21
C LEU A 329 38.52 -23.98 19.28
N CYS A 330 37.92 -23.71 20.43
CA CYS A 330 38.61 -23.10 21.55
C CYS A 330 39.46 -24.08 22.36
N GLN A 331 39.46 -25.38 22.01
CA GLN A 331 40.10 -26.46 22.79
C GLN A 331 39.63 -26.49 24.24
N LEU A 332 38.34 -26.23 24.45
CA LEU A 332 37.68 -26.25 25.76
C LEU A 332 36.80 -27.50 25.89
N PRO A 333 36.63 -28.07 27.10
CA PRO A 333 35.68 -29.13 27.35
C PRO A 333 34.25 -28.68 27.04
N ILE A 334 33.52 -29.51 26.29
CA ILE A 334 32.12 -29.28 25.96
C ILE A 334 31.28 -29.49 27.24
N PRO A 335 30.47 -28.51 27.66
CA PRO A 335 29.60 -28.67 28.82
C PRO A 335 28.47 -29.67 28.51
N LYS A 336 28.16 -30.57 29.44
CA LYS A 336 27.06 -31.55 29.30
C LYS A 336 25.68 -30.91 29.33
N SER A 337 25.56 -29.75 29.96
CA SER A 337 24.35 -28.96 30.10
C SER A 337 24.71 -27.48 30.17
N ILE A 338 23.80 -26.59 29.80
CA ILE A 338 24.01 -25.13 29.94
C ILE A 338 24.13 -24.81 31.44
N PRO A 339 25.30 -24.37 31.93
CA PRO A 339 25.48 -24.05 33.33
C PRO A 339 24.76 -22.74 33.67
N PRO A 340 24.13 -22.62 34.85
CA PRO A 340 23.36 -21.43 35.24
C PRO A 340 24.24 -20.24 35.64
N LYS A 341 25.54 -20.47 35.87
CA LYS A 341 26.51 -19.46 36.26
C LYS A 341 27.78 -19.57 35.41
N PRO A 342 28.52 -18.46 35.24
CA PRO A 342 29.84 -18.49 34.63
C PRO A 342 30.74 -19.51 35.34
N TYR A 343 31.57 -20.22 34.58
CA TYR A 343 32.49 -21.21 35.11
C TYR A 343 33.89 -21.00 34.55
N LYS A 344 34.90 -21.27 35.38
CA LYS A 344 36.31 -21.10 35.01
C LYS A 344 36.83 -22.38 34.37
N VAL A 345 37.55 -22.23 33.27
CA VAL A 345 38.18 -23.32 32.53
C VAL A 345 39.60 -22.92 32.19
N GLN A 346 40.54 -23.84 32.43
CA GLN A 346 41.92 -23.63 32.03
C GLN A 346 42.17 -24.23 30.66
N ARG A 347 42.84 -23.46 29.82
CA ARG A 347 43.34 -23.87 28.51
C ARG A 347 44.85 -23.79 28.53
N SER A 348 45.51 -24.89 28.17
CA SER A 348 46.94 -24.90 27.89
C SER A 348 47.15 -24.96 26.39
N ILE A 349 47.77 -23.93 25.81
CA ILE A 349 48.15 -23.90 24.40
C ILE A 349 49.63 -24.27 24.34
N ASN A 350 49.98 -25.26 23.51
CA ASN A 350 51.34 -25.76 23.22
C ASN A 350 52.50 -24.94 23.82
N ASN A 351 53.05 -25.40 24.95
CA ASN A 351 54.21 -24.85 25.66
C ASN A 351 54.10 -23.41 26.21
N GLY A 352 52.89 -22.81 26.25
CA GLY A 352 52.61 -21.52 26.88
C GLY A 352 52.21 -21.62 28.35
N LEU A 353 52.16 -20.47 29.02
CA LEU A 353 51.54 -20.34 30.35
C LEU A 353 50.05 -20.69 30.27
N PRO A 354 49.48 -21.41 31.25
CA PRO A 354 48.06 -21.77 31.25
C PRO A 354 47.20 -20.51 31.31
N GLN A 355 46.27 -20.39 30.37
CA GLN A 355 45.28 -19.31 30.35
C GLN A 355 44.01 -19.78 31.05
N THR A 356 43.45 -18.93 31.91
CA THR A 356 42.17 -19.19 32.58
C THR A 356 41.09 -18.33 31.95
N PHE A 357 40.11 -19.01 31.36
CA PHE A 357 38.91 -18.39 30.79
C PHE A 357 37.72 -18.56 31.71
N GLU A 358 36.97 -17.48 31.92
CA GLU A 358 35.62 -17.54 32.45
C GLU A 358 34.64 -17.63 31.29
N VAL A 359 33.93 -18.76 31.22
CA VAL A 359 32.96 -19.06 30.17
C VAL A 359 31.57 -18.74 30.69
N SER A 360 30.86 -17.87 29.97
CA SER A 360 29.46 -17.55 30.23
C SER A 360 28.60 -17.96 29.04
N ILE A 361 27.49 -18.67 29.31
CA ILE A 361 26.54 -19.10 28.28
C ILE A 361 25.18 -18.51 28.64
N GLN A 362 24.63 -17.69 27.75
CA GLN A 362 23.31 -17.09 27.90
C GLN A 362 22.38 -17.62 26.81
N LYS A 363 21.16 -18.01 27.20
CA LYS A 363 20.13 -18.40 26.24
C LYS A 363 19.42 -17.15 25.73
N ILE A 364 19.28 -17.03 24.42
CA ILE A 364 18.46 -16.03 23.76
C ILE A 364 17.21 -16.76 23.24
N GLU A 365 16.06 -16.39 23.79
CA GLU A 365 14.76 -16.89 23.34
C GLU A 365 14.33 -16.10 22.10
N ASP A 366 14.15 -16.82 20.99
CA ASP A 366 13.64 -16.27 19.73
C ASP A 366 12.41 -17.09 19.29
N PRO A 367 11.37 -16.49 18.70
CA PRO A 367 10.12 -17.19 18.37
C PRO A 367 10.29 -18.35 17.41
N HIS A 368 11.38 -18.39 16.64
CA HIS A 368 11.64 -19.41 15.63
C HIS A 368 12.62 -20.48 16.10
N GLN A 369 13.72 -20.08 16.77
CA GLN A 369 14.74 -21.02 17.23
C GLN A 369 15.56 -20.44 18.38
N ASP A 370 15.72 -21.18 19.46
CA ASP A 370 16.60 -20.78 20.57
C ASP A 370 18.06 -20.66 20.13
N PHE A 371 18.73 -19.59 20.57
CA PHE A 371 20.16 -19.39 20.36
C PHE A 371 20.92 -19.35 21.69
N LEU A 372 22.22 -19.63 21.64
CA LEU A 372 23.12 -19.47 22.77
C LEU A 372 24.16 -18.41 22.46
N LEU A 373 24.36 -17.48 23.39
CA LEU A 373 25.40 -16.48 23.34
C LEU A 373 26.52 -16.89 24.31
N ILE A 374 27.71 -17.11 23.79
CA ILE A 374 28.87 -17.58 24.56
C ILE A 374 29.92 -16.48 24.60
N PHE A 375 30.32 -16.12 25.82
CA PHE A 375 31.40 -15.18 26.10
C PHE A 375 32.57 -15.94 26.72
N LEU A 376 33.79 -15.66 26.25
CA LEU A 376 35.02 -16.21 26.82
C LEU A 376 35.87 -15.06 27.34
N ASN A 377 35.83 -14.81 28.65
CA ASN A 377 36.61 -13.75 29.26
C ASN A 377 37.96 -14.30 29.75
N ASP A 378 39.08 -13.77 29.26
CA ASP A 378 40.40 -14.13 29.77
C ASP A 378 40.64 -13.42 31.10
N ILE A 379 40.70 -14.20 32.18
CA ILE A 379 40.89 -13.69 33.55
C ILE A 379 42.27 -14.07 34.12
N THR A 380 43.22 -14.46 33.25
CA THR A 380 44.54 -14.94 33.66
C THR A 380 45.31 -13.87 34.42
N GLU A 381 45.38 -12.64 33.88
CA GLU A 381 46.07 -11.53 34.55
C GLU A 381 45.39 -11.13 35.85
N GLN A 382 44.05 -11.14 35.89
CA GLN A 382 43.28 -10.83 37.09
C GLN A 382 43.63 -11.82 38.21
N ILE A 383 43.60 -13.13 37.93
CA ILE A 383 43.95 -14.16 38.92
C ILE A 383 45.39 -13.98 39.40
N HIS A 384 46.34 -13.74 38.48
CA HIS A 384 47.74 -13.55 38.85
C HIS A 384 47.96 -12.31 39.72
N MET A 385 47.20 -11.24 39.48
CA MET A 385 47.24 -10.03 40.29
C MET A 385 46.61 -10.25 41.67
N GLU A 386 45.48 -10.97 41.74
CA GLU A 386 44.84 -11.38 43.00
C GLU A 386 45.80 -12.24 43.86
N GLU A 387 46.50 -13.20 43.25
CA GLU A 387 47.51 -14.03 43.92
C GLU A 387 48.67 -13.19 44.47
N LYS A 388 49.21 -12.25 43.69
CA LYS A 388 50.28 -11.33 44.13
C LYS A 388 49.84 -10.45 45.31
N ILE A 389 48.60 -9.97 45.28
CA ILE A 389 48.05 -9.17 46.37
C ILE A 389 47.96 -10.02 47.65
N LEU A 390 47.48 -11.27 47.55
CA LEU A 390 47.40 -12.18 48.69
C LEU A 390 48.77 -12.52 49.26
N GLU A 391 49.76 -12.78 48.41
CA GLU A 391 51.14 -13.03 48.84
C GLU A 391 51.76 -11.81 49.53
N SER A 392 51.56 -10.61 48.97
CA SER A 392 52.02 -9.36 49.57
C SER A 392 51.36 -9.09 50.92
N ALA A 393 50.04 -9.29 51.04
CA ALA A 393 49.32 -9.13 52.30
C ALA A 393 49.86 -10.07 53.39
N LYS A 394 50.13 -11.33 53.03
CA LYS A 394 50.74 -12.31 53.93
C LYS A 394 52.13 -11.89 54.40
N MET A 395 52.96 -11.33 53.51
CA MET A 395 54.31 -10.86 53.86
C MET A 395 54.26 -9.65 54.80
N VAL A 396 53.32 -8.72 54.59
CA VAL A 396 53.11 -7.57 55.51
C VAL A 396 52.70 -8.03 56.90
N GLU A 397 51.80 -9.02 56.98
CA GLU A 397 51.38 -9.61 58.26
C GLU A 397 52.56 -10.26 58.99
N VAL A 398 53.38 -11.06 58.29
CA VAL A 398 54.60 -11.65 58.85
C VAL A 398 55.58 -10.58 59.33
N GLY A 399 55.78 -9.48 58.58
CA GLY A 399 56.63 -8.36 59.01
C GLY A 399 56.15 -7.66 60.27
N THR A 400 54.84 -7.44 60.38
CA THR A 400 54.25 -6.80 61.56
C THR A 400 54.42 -7.66 62.81
N ILE A 401 54.13 -8.96 62.69
CA ILE A 401 54.29 -9.93 63.79
C ILE A 401 55.76 -10.08 64.16
N SER A 402 56.66 -10.21 63.17
CA SER A 402 58.10 -10.34 63.38
C SER A 402 58.68 -9.12 64.08
N SER A 403 58.22 -7.91 63.74
CA SER A 403 58.64 -6.67 64.40
C SER A 403 58.27 -6.62 65.89
N SER A 404 57.05 -7.04 66.24
CA SER A 404 56.60 -7.08 67.63
C SER A 404 57.34 -8.14 68.44
N ILE A 405 57.42 -9.37 67.91
CA ILE A 405 58.10 -10.51 68.57
C ILE A 405 59.58 -10.20 68.77
N ALA A 406 60.25 -9.63 67.76
CA ALA A 406 61.66 -9.30 67.87
C ALA A 406 61.93 -8.29 68.98
N HIS A 407 61.09 -7.26 69.13
CA HIS A 407 61.23 -6.29 70.20
C HIS A 407 61.03 -6.95 71.59
N GLU A 408 60.04 -7.83 71.72
CA GLU A 408 59.78 -8.55 72.96
C GLU A 408 60.86 -9.58 73.33
N LEU A 409 61.50 -10.22 72.34
CA LEU A 409 62.59 -11.18 72.56
C LEU A 409 63.95 -10.52 72.77
N ASN A 410 64.21 -9.38 72.13
CA ASN A 410 65.45 -8.62 72.34
C ASN A 410 65.61 -8.15 73.78
N ASN A 411 64.50 -7.83 74.45
CA ASN A 411 64.50 -7.38 75.85
C ASN A 411 65.10 -8.42 76.84
N PRO A 412 64.57 -9.65 76.95
CA PRO A 412 65.14 -10.67 77.83
C PRO A 412 66.51 -11.15 77.35
N LEU A 413 66.79 -11.20 76.04
CA LEU A 413 68.12 -11.57 75.52
C LEU A 413 69.20 -10.55 75.94
N ALA A 414 68.91 -9.25 75.87
CA ALA A 414 69.81 -8.21 76.35
C ALA A 414 70.06 -8.31 77.87
N GLY A 415 69.02 -8.63 78.64
CA GLY A 415 69.14 -8.91 80.08
C GLY A 415 70.00 -10.13 80.38
N MET A 416 69.74 -11.26 79.71
CA MET A 416 70.53 -12.48 79.84
C MET A 416 72.00 -12.26 79.45
N LEU A 417 72.26 -11.52 78.37
CA LEU A 417 73.62 -11.17 77.93
C LEU A 417 74.34 -10.34 79.00
N SER A 418 73.66 -9.35 79.57
CA SER A 418 74.22 -8.49 80.62
C SER A 418 74.60 -9.30 81.86
N PHE A 419 73.71 -10.20 82.32
CA PHE A 419 74.02 -11.09 83.45
C PHE A 419 75.16 -12.05 83.13
N ALA A 420 75.20 -12.64 81.94
CA ALA A 420 76.30 -13.52 81.52
C ALA A 420 77.65 -12.78 81.54
N GLN A 421 77.67 -11.54 81.04
CA GLN A 421 78.85 -10.67 81.06
C GLN A 421 79.28 -10.28 82.48
N LEU A 422 78.32 -9.95 83.37
CA LEU A 422 78.60 -9.66 84.78
C LEU A 422 79.19 -10.87 85.53
N ILE A 423 78.63 -12.07 85.30
CA ILE A 423 79.15 -13.32 85.89
C ILE A 423 80.58 -13.60 85.41
N LYS A 424 80.87 -13.33 84.13
CA LYS A 424 82.20 -13.47 83.53
C LYS A 424 83.25 -12.51 84.11
N MET A 425 82.82 -11.32 84.57
CA MET A 425 83.67 -10.34 85.25
C MET A 425 83.97 -10.70 86.71
N SER A 426 83.22 -11.61 87.33
CA SER A 426 83.44 -12.05 88.71
C SER A 426 84.67 -12.96 88.84
N PRO A 427 85.54 -12.78 89.87
CA PRO A 427 86.75 -13.58 90.05
C PRO A 427 86.44 -15.01 90.52
N THR A 428 85.99 -15.87 89.60
CA THR A 428 85.79 -17.31 89.83
C THR A 428 86.98 -18.12 89.31
N LYS A 429 87.45 -19.10 90.10
CA LYS A 429 88.59 -19.98 89.79
C LYS A 429 88.21 -21.28 89.06
N ASN A 430 86.91 -21.55 88.86
CA ASN A 430 86.45 -22.77 88.19
C ASN A 430 86.41 -22.58 86.67
N LYS A 431 87.26 -23.32 85.95
CA LYS A 431 87.38 -23.26 84.48
C LYS A 431 86.10 -23.73 83.78
N ALA A 432 85.46 -24.80 84.27
CA ALA A 432 84.23 -25.33 83.68
C ALA A 432 83.09 -24.30 83.73
N PHE A 433 82.93 -23.61 84.87
CA PHE A 433 81.92 -22.55 85.02
C PHE A 433 82.12 -21.38 84.05
N LYS A 434 83.39 -21.01 83.75
CA LYS A 434 83.68 -19.98 82.74
C LYS A 434 83.36 -20.44 81.32
N GLU A 435 83.61 -21.71 81.00
CA GLU A 435 83.26 -22.30 79.71
C GLU A 435 81.74 -22.37 79.52
N ASP A 436 80.97 -22.74 80.55
CA ASP A 436 79.50 -22.76 80.51
C ASP A 436 78.92 -21.36 80.26
N ILE A 437 79.41 -20.34 80.97
CA ILE A 437 78.97 -18.94 80.77
C ILE A 437 79.33 -18.42 79.37
N GLN A 438 80.48 -18.82 78.81
CA GLN A 438 80.82 -18.48 77.42
C GLN A 438 79.89 -19.17 76.40
N GLN A 439 79.44 -20.39 76.67
CA GLN A 439 78.46 -21.06 75.80
C GLN A 439 77.10 -20.38 75.86
N ILE A 440 76.66 -19.96 77.06
CA ILE A 440 75.42 -19.19 77.24
C ILE A 440 75.49 -17.85 76.49
N GLU A 441 76.60 -17.10 76.63
CA GLU A 441 76.83 -15.85 75.90
C GLU A 441 76.77 -16.07 74.37
N LYS A 442 77.43 -17.11 73.86
CA LYS A 442 77.37 -17.46 72.42
C LYS A 442 75.96 -17.83 71.96
N ALA A 443 75.20 -18.57 72.77
CA ALA A 443 73.83 -18.94 72.44
C ALA A 443 72.91 -17.72 72.39
N ILE A 444 73.06 -16.77 73.33
CA ILE A 444 72.30 -15.52 73.36
C ILE A 444 72.61 -14.65 72.14
N LEU A 445 73.89 -14.50 71.79
CA LEU A 445 74.30 -13.77 70.58
C LEU A 445 73.75 -14.41 69.31
N ARG A 446 73.75 -15.74 69.24
CA ARG A 446 73.14 -16.47 68.11
C ARG A 446 71.63 -16.23 68.02
N CYS A 447 70.91 -16.20 69.15
CA CYS A 447 69.48 -15.89 69.15
C CYS A 447 69.21 -14.46 68.67
N LYS A 448 70.05 -13.50 69.09
CA LYS A 448 69.98 -12.12 68.63
C LYS A 448 70.18 -12.03 67.10
N ASP A 449 71.20 -12.69 66.56
CA ASP A 449 71.46 -12.73 65.12
C ASP A 449 70.27 -13.30 64.33
N ILE A 450 69.62 -14.36 64.81
CA ILE A 450 68.46 -14.97 64.15
C ILE A 450 67.28 -14.00 64.10
N ILE A 451 67.01 -13.29 65.20
CA ILE A 451 65.94 -12.29 65.29
C ILE A 451 66.21 -11.10 64.36
N GLU A 452 67.45 -10.62 64.29
CA GLU A 452 67.85 -9.53 63.39
C GLU A 452 67.69 -9.93 61.90
N ASN A 453 68.10 -11.14 61.53
CA ASN A 453 67.94 -11.63 60.15
C ASN A 453 66.45 -11.80 59.77
N LEU A 454 65.60 -12.25 60.69
CA LEU A 454 64.16 -12.37 60.47
C LEU A 454 63.50 -10.99 60.25
N LEU A 455 63.90 -9.99 61.03
CA LEU A 455 63.44 -8.61 60.89
C LEU A 455 63.83 -8.01 59.54
N GLU A 456 65.07 -8.21 59.11
CA GLU A 456 65.58 -7.68 57.84
C GLU A 456 64.82 -8.27 56.64
N PHE A 457 64.49 -9.56 56.69
CA PHE A 457 63.70 -10.24 55.65
C PHE A 457 62.24 -9.77 55.59
N SER A 458 61.66 -9.44 56.74
CA SER A 458 60.24 -9.13 56.87
C SER A 458 59.90 -7.65 56.64
N ARG A 459 60.91 -6.78 56.53
CA ARG A 459 60.71 -5.35 56.27
C ARG A 459 60.26 -5.14 54.82
N PRO A 460 59.15 -4.42 54.58
CA PRO A 460 58.79 -4.00 53.24
C PRO A 460 59.89 -3.11 52.67
N SER A 461 60.41 -3.47 51.51
CA SER A 461 61.49 -2.76 50.84
C SER A 461 60.96 -1.39 50.37
N ASN A 462 61.25 -0.33 51.12
CA ASN A 462 60.96 1.05 50.72
C ASN A 462 61.99 1.63 49.74
N GLU A 463 62.96 0.83 49.28
CA GLU A 463 64.00 1.28 48.36
C GLU A 463 63.67 0.88 46.91
N SER A 464 63.03 1.80 46.19
CA SER A 464 62.71 1.66 44.76
C SER A 464 63.84 2.07 43.82
N GLN A 465 65.10 2.14 44.28
CA GLN A 465 66.22 2.54 43.43
C GLN A 465 67.31 1.46 43.38
N PRO A 466 67.73 1.02 42.17
CA PRO A 466 68.85 0.09 42.03
C PRO A 466 70.15 0.74 42.51
N GLN A 467 70.81 0.12 43.49
CA GLN A 467 72.12 0.55 44.01
C GLN A 467 73.23 -0.41 43.57
N LYS A 468 74.47 0.05 43.55
CA LYS A 468 75.64 -0.83 43.39
C LYS A 468 75.85 -1.60 44.68
N PHE A 469 75.91 -2.93 44.61
CA PHE A 469 76.11 -3.79 45.77
C PHE A 469 77.14 -4.90 45.47
N ASP A 470 77.73 -5.48 46.53
CA ASP A 470 78.62 -6.64 46.41
C ASP A 470 77.79 -7.94 46.35
N LEU A 471 77.88 -8.60 45.19
CA LEU A 471 77.19 -9.86 44.93
C LEU A 471 77.66 -10.98 45.86
N ILE A 472 78.96 -11.04 46.19
CA ILE A 472 79.54 -12.08 47.06
C ILE A 472 79.04 -11.89 48.50
N GLU A 473 78.97 -10.65 48.97
CA GLU A 473 78.42 -10.35 50.30
C GLU A 473 76.93 -10.73 50.39
N SER A 474 76.16 -10.40 49.36
CA SER A 474 74.72 -10.69 49.29
C SER A 474 74.45 -12.20 49.23
N LEU A 475 75.23 -12.94 48.45
CA LEU A 475 75.17 -14.42 48.40
C LEU A 475 75.51 -15.04 49.75
N LYS A 476 76.53 -14.55 50.46
CA LYS A 476 76.86 -15.05 51.80
C LYS A 476 75.73 -14.83 52.80
N LYS A 477 75.08 -13.66 52.77
CA LYS A 477 73.89 -13.37 53.58
C LYS A 477 72.73 -14.32 53.23
N ALA A 478 72.45 -14.51 51.95
CA ALA A 478 71.38 -15.41 51.48
C ALA A 478 71.62 -16.88 51.89
N VAL A 479 72.85 -17.38 51.73
CA VAL A 479 73.22 -18.75 52.15
C VAL A 479 73.08 -18.91 53.66
N LYS A 480 73.49 -17.92 54.46
CA LYS A 480 73.33 -17.94 55.92
C LYS A 480 71.87 -18.02 56.36
N ILE A 481 70.95 -17.44 55.59
CA ILE A 481 69.50 -17.54 55.82
C ILE A 481 68.97 -18.92 55.41
N MET A 482 69.44 -19.49 54.29
CA MET A 482 69.06 -20.85 53.88
C MET A 482 69.57 -21.93 54.84
N GLU A 483 70.74 -21.75 55.45
CA GLU A 483 71.29 -22.68 56.45
C GLU A 483 70.54 -22.63 57.81
N LEU A 484 69.62 -21.67 57.99
CA LEU A 484 68.78 -21.53 59.18
C LEU A 484 67.40 -22.21 59.04
N GLN A 485 67.03 -22.66 57.85
CA GLN A 485 65.86 -23.51 57.58
C GLN A 485 66.22 -24.98 57.78
#